data_AF-A0A2V6FTL1-F1
#
_entry.id   AF-A0A2V6FTL1-F1
#
_cell.length_a   1.000
_cell.length_b   1.000
_cell.length_c   1.000
_cell.angle_alpha   90.00
_cell.angle_beta   90.00
_cell.angle_gamma   90.00
#
_symmetry.space_group_name_H-M   'P 1'
#
loop_
_entity.id
_entity.type
_entity.pdbx_description
1 polymer ?
#
loop_
_entity_poly.entity_id
_entity_poly.type
_entity_poly.pdbx_seq_one_letter_code
_entity_poly.pdbx_strand_id
1 'polypeptide(L)'
;MKKFLVLIFAPFLCSFAQSNLDAPAKAQVVTIGSEIKRGCDEVSAAQLPDDSEERWQVANRIINENDRIGRKTNGFVLGVHFRIWLALEIVWEIYPAGSSGKLAAEGVGGTAWSYVQRELAETGLTMTQLIQASQLSGGDVNQRIERWEKRDK
;
A
#
# COMPACT_ATOMS: atom_id res chain seq x y z
N MET A 1 22.04 69.02 -39.42
CA MET A 1 21.70 68.83 -38.00
C MET A 1 20.78 67.61 -37.88
N LYS A 2 21.14 66.65 -37.03
CA LYS A 2 20.37 65.44 -36.72
C LYS A 2 19.06 65.80 -36.00
N LYS A 3 17.93 65.16 -36.32
CA LYS A 3 17.03 64.50 -35.35
C LYS A 3 16.27 63.35 -36.03
N PHE A 4 16.35 62.18 -35.40
CA PHE A 4 15.66 60.93 -35.69
C PHE A 4 14.20 60.98 -35.21
N LEU A 5 13.31 60.24 -35.85
CA LEU A 5 12.29 59.47 -35.14
C LEU A 5 12.01 58.16 -35.88
N VAL A 6 11.99 57.08 -35.10
CA VAL A 6 11.98 55.67 -35.51
C VAL A 6 10.56 55.11 -35.42
N LEU A 7 10.21 54.33 -36.46
CA LEU A 7 9.31 53.17 -36.58
C LEU A 7 8.60 52.66 -35.32
N ILE A 8 7.34 52.22 -35.47
CA ILE A 8 6.92 50.85 -35.13
C ILE A 8 5.86 50.35 -36.15
N PHE A 9 6.29 49.40 -36.98
CA PHE A 9 5.44 48.45 -37.71
C PHE A 9 5.26 47.23 -36.80
N ALA A 10 4.03 46.76 -36.59
CA ALA A 10 3.79 45.48 -35.92
C ALA A 10 2.77 44.67 -36.74
N PRO A 11 3.20 43.62 -37.46
CA PRO A 11 2.30 42.58 -37.92
C PRO A 11 2.46 41.30 -37.07
N PHE A 12 1.32 40.81 -36.59
CA PHE A 12 0.98 39.40 -36.44
C PHE A 12 2.03 38.45 -35.83
N LEU A 13 1.91 38.21 -34.52
CA LEU A 13 2.24 36.93 -33.93
C LEU A 13 0.94 36.18 -33.64
N CYS A 14 0.60 35.23 -34.50
CA CYS A 14 -0.39 34.21 -34.20
C CYS A 14 0.11 33.40 -32.99
N SER A 15 -0.45 33.64 -31.81
CA SER A 15 -0.32 32.73 -30.69
C SER A 15 -1.04 31.43 -31.03
N PHE A 16 -0.29 30.41 -31.44
CA PHE A 16 -0.74 29.04 -31.33
C PHE A 16 -0.88 28.74 -29.83
N ALA A 17 -2.11 28.77 -29.33
CA ALA A 17 -2.45 28.11 -28.08
C ALA A 17 -2.21 26.60 -28.28
N GLN A 18 -1.05 26.11 -27.82
CA GLN A 18 -0.83 24.67 -27.69
C GLN A 18 -1.84 24.15 -26.66
N SER A 19 -2.85 23.46 -27.17
CA SER A 19 -3.82 22.73 -26.37
C SER A 19 -3.07 21.71 -25.50
N ASN A 20 -3.12 21.85 -24.18
CA ASN A 20 -2.56 20.89 -23.22
C ASN A 20 -3.36 19.56 -23.15
N LEU A 21 -4.19 19.27 -24.16
CA LEU A 21 -5.06 18.10 -24.20
C LEU A 21 -4.39 16.84 -24.78
N ASP A 22 -3.19 16.94 -25.34
CA ASP A 22 -2.47 15.83 -25.99
C ASP A 22 -1.17 15.40 -25.30
N ALA A 23 -0.90 15.84 -24.07
CA ALA A 23 0.16 15.21 -23.29
C ALA A 23 -0.33 13.82 -22.87
N PRO A 24 0.28 12.70 -23.31
CA PRO A 24 -0.10 11.39 -22.79
C PRO A 24 0.08 11.46 -21.28
N ALA A 25 -1.01 11.21 -20.54
CA ALA A 25 -0.96 11.10 -19.10
C ALA A 25 0.21 10.16 -18.78
N LYS A 26 1.25 10.68 -18.12
CA LYS A 26 2.44 9.88 -17.80
C LYS A 26 1.94 8.63 -17.10
N ALA A 27 2.09 7.48 -17.76
CA ALA A 27 1.69 6.20 -17.19
C ALA A 27 2.33 6.11 -15.81
N GLN A 28 1.49 5.90 -14.79
CA GLN A 28 1.96 5.86 -13.42
C GLN A 28 2.96 4.70 -13.32
N VAL A 29 4.21 5.01 -12.97
CA VAL A 29 5.27 3.99 -12.88
C VAL A 29 4.87 3.01 -11.78
N VAL A 30 4.61 1.76 -12.17
CA VAL A 30 4.32 0.68 -11.22
C VAL A 30 5.62 0.33 -10.51
N THR A 31 5.69 0.65 -9.22
CA THR A 31 6.80 0.34 -8.33
C THR A 31 6.37 -0.69 -7.30
N ILE A 32 7.32 -1.39 -6.67
CA ILE A 32 7.01 -2.28 -5.54
C ILE A 32 6.26 -1.51 -4.44
N GLY A 33 6.68 -0.27 -4.16
CA GLY A 33 6.02 0.58 -3.17
C GLY A 33 4.57 0.92 -3.51
N SER A 34 4.27 1.26 -4.78
CA SER A 34 2.89 1.52 -5.20
C SER A 34 2.02 0.26 -5.16
N GLU A 35 2.61 -0.91 -5.40
CA GLU A 35 1.90 -2.19 -5.32
C GLU A 35 1.62 -2.60 -3.87
N ILE A 36 2.55 -2.37 -2.94
CA ILE A 36 2.32 -2.53 -1.49
C ILE A 36 1.15 -1.66 -1.05
N LYS A 37 1.16 -0.37 -1.42
CA LYS A 37 0.07 0.53 -1.11
C LYS A 37 -1.25 0.01 -1.67
N ARG A 38 -1.26 -0.43 -2.93
CA ARG A 38 -2.45 -0.99 -3.57
C ARG A 38 -3.00 -2.20 -2.82
N GLY A 39 -2.13 -3.13 -2.38
CA GLY A 39 -2.54 -4.26 -1.54
C GLY A 39 -3.17 -3.82 -0.21
N CYS A 40 -2.58 -2.82 0.44
CA CYS A 40 -3.13 -2.24 1.66
C CYS A 40 -4.49 -1.56 1.44
N ASP A 41 -4.62 -0.83 0.33
CA ASP A 41 -5.85 -0.12 -0.04
C ASP A 41 -6.99 -1.11 -0.33
N GLU A 42 -6.71 -2.20 -1.06
CA GLU A 42 -7.73 -3.21 -1.39
C GLU A 42 -8.27 -3.92 -0.13
N VAL A 43 -7.40 -4.24 0.83
CA VAL A 43 -7.85 -4.77 2.13
C VAL A 43 -8.61 -3.70 2.94
N SER A 44 -8.18 -2.44 2.90
CA SER A 44 -8.85 -1.36 3.64
C SER A 44 -10.23 -1.02 3.08
N ALA A 45 -10.43 -1.21 1.77
CA ALA A 45 -11.70 -1.05 1.10
C ALA A 45 -12.61 -2.28 1.25
N ALA A 46 -12.05 -3.44 1.61
CA ALA A 46 -12.81 -4.65 1.85
C ALA A 46 -13.56 -4.58 3.19
N GLN A 47 -14.78 -5.11 3.20
CA GLN A 47 -15.50 -5.35 4.45
C GLN A 47 -14.88 -6.56 5.16
N LEU A 48 -14.14 -6.30 6.23
CA LEU A 48 -13.52 -7.35 7.02
C LEU A 48 -14.53 -7.92 8.04
N PRO A 49 -14.72 -9.24 8.06
CA PRO A 49 -15.56 -9.90 9.07
C PRO A 49 -14.93 -9.79 10.46
N ASP A 50 -15.69 -10.05 11.53
CA ASP A 50 -15.15 -10.04 12.90
C ASP A 50 -14.33 -11.29 13.23
N ASP A 51 -14.64 -12.40 12.55
CA ASP A 51 -13.92 -13.66 12.69
C ASP A 51 -12.52 -13.59 12.06
N SER A 52 -11.51 -14.07 12.79
CA SER A 52 -10.12 -14.00 12.36
C SER A 52 -9.82 -14.89 11.15
N GLU A 53 -10.42 -16.07 11.06
CA GLU A 53 -10.21 -16.99 9.95
C GLU A 53 -10.88 -16.44 8.69
N GLU A 54 -12.08 -15.89 8.82
CA GLU A 54 -12.76 -15.25 7.70
C GLU A 54 -11.99 -14.04 7.17
N ARG A 55 -11.30 -13.26 8.03
CA ARG A 55 -10.38 -12.18 7.58
C ARG A 55 -9.25 -12.72 6.74
N TRP A 56 -8.65 -13.83 7.14
CA TRP A 56 -7.61 -14.49 6.35
C TRP A 56 -8.14 -14.97 5.00
N GLN A 57 -9.37 -15.48 4.96
CA GLN A 57 -10.03 -15.84 3.71
C GLN A 57 -10.28 -14.63 2.80
N VAL A 58 -10.57 -13.45 3.34
CA VAL A 58 -10.63 -12.19 2.56
C VAL A 58 -9.28 -11.88 1.92
N ALA A 59 -8.18 -12.02 2.67
CA ALA A 59 -6.83 -11.84 2.14
C ALA A 59 -6.55 -12.73 0.92
N ASN A 60 -6.81 -14.03 1.07
CA ASN A 60 -6.64 -15.02 0.00
C ASN A 60 -7.53 -14.72 -1.21
N ARG A 61 -8.77 -14.27 -0.98
CA ARG A 61 -9.69 -13.90 -2.06
C ARG A 61 -9.17 -12.71 -2.87
N ILE A 62 -8.68 -11.67 -2.19
CA ILE A 62 -8.10 -10.48 -2.83
C ILE A 62 -6.87 -10.86 -3.68
N ILE A 63 -5.99 -11.70 -3.13
CA ILE A 63 -4.80 -12.20 -3.83
C ILE A 63 -5.19 -13.03 -5.05
N ASN A 64 -6.10 -13.98 -4.90
CA ASN A 64 -6.53 -14.87 -5.98
C ASN A 64 -7.24 -14.12 -7.10
N GLU A 65 -8.07 -13.12 -6.77
CA GLU A 65 -8.73 -12.30 -7.78
C GLU A 65 -7.72 -11.46 -8.57
N ASN A 66 -6.69 -10.93 -7.90
CA ASN A 66 -5.61 -10.22 -8.58
C ASN A 66 -4.76 -11.14 -9.45
N ASP A 67 -4.55 -12.38 -9.04
CA ASP A 67 -3.87 -13.40 -9.85
C ASP A 67 -4.66 -13.70 -11.12
N ARG A 68 -5.98 -13.89 -10.97
CA ARG A 68 -6.91 -14.21 -12.05
C ARG A 68 -6.90 -13.15 -13.16
N ILE A 69 -6.70 -11.88 -12.80
CA ILE A 69 -6.63 -10.75 -13.75
C ILE A 69 -5.20 -10.36 -14.13
N GLY A 70 -4.18 -11.16 -13.75
CA GLY A 70 -2.79 -10.92 -14.11
C GLY A 70 -2.14 -9.71 -13.43
N ARG A 71 -2.65 -9.32 -12.25
CA ARG A 71 -2.19 -8.16 -11.46
C ARG A 71 -1.58 -8.55 -10.11
N LYS A 72 -1.31 -9.85 -9.88
CA LYS A 72 -0.61 -10.30 -8.67
C LYS A 72 0.88 -9.98 -8.79
N THR A 73 1.37 -9.14 -7.89
CA THR A 73 2.80 -8.82 -7.74
C THR A 73 3.25 -9.10 -6.31
N ASN A 74 4.55 -9.33 -6.10
CA ASN A 74 5.06 -9.58 -4.74
C ASN A 74 4.80 -8.39 -3.81
N GLY A 75 4.91 -7.16 -4.31
CA GLY A 75 4.56 -5.95 -3.55
C GLY A 75 3.09 -5.94 -3.16
N PHE A 76 2.20 -6.31 -4.08
CA PHE A 76 0.77 -6.40 -3.81
C PHE A 76 0.44 -7.41 -2.71
N VAL A 77 0.96 -8.63 -2.82
CA VAL A 77 0.75 -9.70 -1.83
C VAL A 77 1.27 -9.27 -0.46
N LEU A 78 2.47 -8.67 -0.41
CA LEU A 78 3.05 -8.11 0.82
C LEU A 78 2.17 -7.06 1.46
N GLY A 79 1.60 -6.15 0.66
CA GLY A 79 0.64 -5.15 1.15
C GLY A 79 -0.62 -5.77 1.75
N VAL A 80 -1.17 -6.80 1.10
CA VAL A 80 -2.37 -7.51 1.58
C VAL A 80 -2.10 -8.18 2.93
N HIS A 81 -1.02 -8.97 3.04
CA HIS A 81 -0.69 -9.66 4.29
C HIS A 81 -0.37 -8.69 5.42
N PHE A 82 0.39 -7.63 5.13
CA PHE A 82 0.72 -6.61 6.14
C PHE A 82 -0.53 -5.93 6.69
N ARG A 83 -1.48 -5.55 5.81
CA ARG A 83 -2.72 -4.90 6.25
C ARG A 83 -3.66 -5.82 7.02
N ILE A 84 -3.70 -7.10 6.67
CA ILE A 84 -4.48 -8.13 7.38
C ILE A 84 -3.89 -8.41 8.76
N TRP A 85 -2.56 -8.57 8.85
CA TRP A 85 -1.88 -8.69 10.14
C TRP A 85 -2.23 -7.52 11.07
N LEU A 86 -2.15 -6.27 10.57
CA LEU A 86 -2.56 -5.09 11.35
C LEU A 86 -4.03 -5.13 11.78
N ALA A 87 -4.94 -5.59 10.91
CA ALA A 87 -6.36 -5.71 11.25
C ALA A 87 -6.60 -6.74 12.37
N LEU A 88 -5.86 -7.85 12.34
CA LEU A 88 -5.94 -8.91 13.34
C LEU A 88 -5.35 -8.45 14.69
N GLU A 89 -4.26 -7.70 14.67
CA GLU A 89 -3.67 -7.09 15.85
C GLU A 89 -4.63 -6.13 16.57
N ILE A 90 -5.44 -5.38 15.82
CA ILE A 90 -6.45 -4.48 16.40
C ILE A 90 -7.59 -5.30 17.04
N VAL A 91 -8.06 -6.36 16.38
CA VAL A 91 -9.13 -7.20 16.92
C VAL A 91 -8.68 -8.02 18.13
N TRP A 92 -7.43 -8.46 18.13
CA TRP A 92 -6.81 -9.15 19.25
C TRP A 92 -6.90 -8.37 20.58
N GLU A 93 -6.87 -7.04 20.51
CA GLU A 93 -6.98 -6.17 21.70
C GLU A 93 -8.39 -6.08 22.28
N ILE A 94 -9.40 -6.50 21.51
CA ILE A 94 -10.81 -6.49 21.92
C ILE A 94 -11.15 -7.76 22.72
N TYR A 95 -10.48 -8.87 22.44
CA TYR A 95 -10.79 -10.14 23.07
C TYR A 95 -10.20 -10.28 24.49
N PRO A 96 -10.96 -10.80 25.46
CA PRO A 96 -10.45 -11.11 26.80
C PRO A 96 -9.25 -12.05 26.75
N ALA A 97 -8.31 -11.84 27.68
CA ALA A 97 -7.15 -12.72 27.83
C ALA A 97 -7.59 -14.19 28.03
N GLY A 98 -6.99 -15.11 27.27
CA GLY A 98 -7.27 -16.54 27.35
C GLY A 98 -8.57 -17.00 26.67
N SER A 99 -9.32 -16.10 26.03
CA SER A 99 -10.51 -16.49 25.26
C SER A 99 -10.13 -17.20 23.95
N SER A 100 -11.02 -18.09 23.48
CA SER A 100 -10.83 -18.80 22.21
C SER A 100 -10.69 -17.85 21.02
N GLY A 101 -11.44 -16.74 21.00
CA GLY A 101 -11.32 -15.71 19.98
C GLY A 101 -9.95 -15.03 19.97
N LYS A 102 -9.35 -14.83 21.15
CA LYS A 102 -7.99 -14.29 21.27
C LYS A 102 -6.95 -15.25 20.71
N LEU A 103 -7.03 -16.53 21.06
CA LEU A 103 -6.10 -17.56 20.57
C LEU A 103 -6.20 -17.74 19.05
N ALA A 104 -7.42 -17.71 18.50
CA ALA A 104 -7.64 -17.76 17.06
C ALA A 104 -7.02 -16.54 16.36
N ALA A 105 -7.27 -15.34 16.86
CA ALA A 105 -6.66 -14.12 16.32
C ALA A 105 -5.13 -14.14 16.40
N GLU A 106 -4.54 -14.67 17.48
CA GLU A 106 -3.08 -14.84 17.60
C GLU A 106 -2.53 -15.85 16.58
N GLY A 107 -3.18 -16.99 16.39
CA GLY A 107 -2.74 -18.01 15.43
C GLY A 107 -2.79 -17.51 13.98
N VAL A 108 -3.89 -16.85 13.60
CA VAL A 108 -4.03 -16.26 12.26
C VAL A 108 -3.08 -15.07 12.11
N GLY A 109 -2.97 -14.21 13.13
CA GLY A 109 -2.04 -13.08 13.14
C GLY A 109 -0.59 -13.52 12.97
N GLY A 110 -0.18 -14.61 13.63
CA GLY A 110 1.16 -15.17 13.49
C GLY A 110 1.42 -15.77 12.12
N THR A 111 0.40 -16.38 11.52
CA THR A 111 0.46 -16.82 10.13
C THR A 111 0.68 -15.62 9.21
N ALA A 112 -0.16 -14.59 9.30
CA ALA A 112 -0.02 -13.39 8.47
C ALA A 112 1.35 -12.72 8.64
N TRP A 113 1.87 -12.67 9.88
CA TRP A 113 3.20 -12.14 10.18
C TRP A 113 4.33 -12.96 9.53
N SER A 114 4.26 -14.28 9.58
CA SER A 114 5.24 -15.16 8.92
C SER A 114 5.26 -14.95 7.40
N TYR A 115 4.09 -14.70 6.78
CA TYR A 115 4.01 -14.33 5.37
C TYR A 115 4.67 -12.98 5.10
N VAL A 116 4.43 -11.97 5.94
CA VAL A 116 5.10 -10.65 5.84
C VAL A 116 6.62 -10.80 5.89
N GLN A 117 7.15 -11.56 6.84
CA GLN A 117 8.60 -11.79 6.97
C GLN A 117 9.18 -12.48 5.74
N ARG A 118 8.51 -13.54 5.25
CA ARG A 118 8.93 -14.26 4.04
C ARG A 118 8.95 -13.34 2.82
N GLU A 119 7.90 -12.55 2.63
CA GLU A 119 7.75 -11.66 1.48
C GLU A 119 8.69 -10.45 1.53
N LEU A 120 9.02 -9.96 2.73
CA LEU A 120 10.11 -9.00 2.91
C LEU A 120 11.46 -9.58 2.45
N ALA A 121 11.76 -10.83 2.82
CA ALA A 121 12.97 -11.51 2.38
C ALA A 121 13.01 -11.70 0.85
N GLU A 122 11.89 -12.09 0.24
CA GLU A 122 11.76 -12.28 -1.22
C GLU A 122 11.86 -10.96 -2.00
N THR A 123 11.33 -9.87 -1.46
CA THR A 123 11.38 -8.54 -2.11
C THR A 123 12.66 -7.77 -1.83
N GLY A 124 13.47 -8.22 -0.85
CA GLY A 124 14.67 -7.52 -0.39
C GLY A 124 14.35 -6.20 0.34
N LEU A 125 13.10 -6.01 0.77
CA LEU A 125 12.68 -4.82 1.50
C LEU A 125 12.93 -4.97 2.99
N THR A 126 13.20 -3.85 3.63
CA THR A 126 13.20 -3.72 5.10
C THR A 126 11.80 -3.42 5.61
N MET A 127 11.55 -3.73 6.88
CA MET A 127 10.29 -3.37 7.55
C MET A 127 10.01 -1.86 7.48
N THR A 128 11.03 -1.01 7.63
CA THR A 128 10.90 0.45 7.47
C THR A 128 10.39 0.85 6.09
N GLN A 129 10.90 0.22 5.03
CA GLN A 129 10.45 0.49 3.66
C GLN A 129 9.01 0.02 3.44
N LEU A 130 8.61 -1.11 4.03
CA LEU A 130 7.22 -1.59 4.02
C LEU A 130 6.28 -0.59 4.71
N ILE A 131 6.61 -0.14 5.91
CA ILE A 131 5.80 0.85 6.64
C ILE A 131 5.63 2.12 5.80
N GLN A 132 6.73 2.64 5.24
CA GLN A 132 6.70 3.83 4.38
C GLN A 132 5.83 3.62 3.13
N ALA A 133 5.96 2.47 2.46
CA ALA A 133 5.20 2.14 1.25
C ALA A 133 3.72 1.91 1.53
N SER A 134 3.38 1.28 2.66
CA SER A 134 2.01 1.01 3.07
C SER A 134 1.22 2.28 3.39
N GLN A 135 1.92 3.38 3.73
CA GLN A 135 1.33 4.60 4.30
C GLN A 135 0.53 4.37 5.60
N LEU A 136 0.70 3.21 6.21
CA LEU A 136 0.17 2.87 7.53
C LEU A 136 1.24 3.25 8.56
N SER A 137 1.41 4.55 8.82
CA SER A 137 2.38 5.06 9.79
C SER A 137 1.69 5.59 11.04
N GLY A 138 2.31 5.36 12.20
CA GLY A 138 1.82 5.81 13.51
C GLY A 138 2.57 5.10 14.64
N GLY A 139 2.64 5.72 15.82
CA GLY A 139 3.35 5.16 16.97
C GLY A 139 2.86 3.76 17.38
N ASP A 140 1.57 3.50 17.19
CA ASP A 140 0.94 2.20 17.49
C ASP A 140 1.40 1.08 16.54
N VAL A 141 1.58 1.36 15.24
CA VAL A 141 2.06 0.37 14.25
C VAL A 141 3.48 -0.07 14.57
N ASN A 142 4.37 0.87 14.88
CA ASN A 142 5.77 0.55 15.21
C ASN A 142 5.87 -0.28 16.50
N GLN A 143 5.08 0.04 17.53
CA GLN A 143 5.03 -0.73 18.76
C GLN A 143 4.55 -2.17 18.52
N ARG A 144 3.52 -2.36 17.69
CA ARG A 144 3.03 -3.70 17.31
C ARG A 144 4.11 -4.53 16.62
N ILE A 145 4.83 -3.93 15.66
CA ILE A 145 5.94 -4.57 14.95
C ILE A 145 7.03 -5.01 15.94
N GLU A 146 7.47 -4.10 16.82
CA GLU A 146 8.49 -4.40 17.82
C GLU A 146 8.09 -5.54 18.77
N ARG A 147 6.80 -5.66 19.12
CA ARG A 147 6.30 -6.78 19.94
C ARG A 147 6.48 -8.12 19.22
N TRP A 148 6.21 -8.18 17.92
CA TRP A 148 6.31 -9.40 17.13
C TRP A 148 7.75 -9.78 16.82
N GLU A 149 8.60 -8.83 16.45
CA GLU A 149 10.03 -9.07 16.23
C GLU A 149 10.77 -9.59 17.48
N LYS A 150 10.24 -9.33 18.68
CA LYS A 150 10.75 -9.88 19.95
C LYS A 150 10.23 -11.27 20.28
N ARG A 151 9.06 -11.67 19.75
CA ARG A 151 8.47 -13.01 19.98
C ARG A 151 9.17 -14.09 19.17
N ASP A 152 9.69 -13.73 17.99
CA ASP A 152 10.33 -14.67 17.06
C ASP A 152 11.85 -14.86 17.32
N LYS A 153 12.40 -14.26 18.38
CA LYS A 153 13.81 -14.36 18.80
C LYS A 153 13.93 -15.26 20.03
#